data_AF-A0A920AVE7-F1
#
_entry.id   AF-A0A920AVE7-F1
#
_cell.length_a   1.000
_cell.length_b   1.000
_cell.length_c   1.000
_cell.angle_alpha   90.00
_cell.angle_beta   90.00
_cell.angle_gamma   90.00
#
_symmetry.space_group_name_H-M   'P 1'
#
loop_
_entity.id
_entity.type
_entity.pdbx_description
1 polymer ?
#
loop_
_entity_poly.entity_id
_entity_poly.type
_entity_poly.pdbx_seq_one_letter_code
_entity_poly.pdbx_strand_id
1 'polypeptide(L)'
;MSLLTFSQNDEKKSKDDSSDKKEKKEKVYSDLINEDAITDNGLFDVHKVDDKYYYEINDTLLGRDMLMVTRVVNLSKEIPINRHKMSEQVLSWQRFNDNILLKEISYSNYASDSLPIKEAVSNANFEPIIASFKIEVTNKG
;
A
#
# COMPACT_ATOMS: atom_id res chain seq x y z
N MET A 1 -5.53 3.44 18.57
CA MET A 1 -5.76 3.04 17.17
C MET A 1 -4.72 3.75 16.33
N SER A 2 -3.73 3.05 15.74
CA SER A 2 -2.62 3.70 15.04
C SER A 2 -2.95 3.91 13.55
N LEU A 3 -2.59 5.08 13.02
CA LEU A 3 -2.94 5.55 11.68
C LEU A 3 -1.68 5.79 10.85
N LEU A 4 -1.57 5.31 9.62
CA LEU A 4 -0.34 5.44 8.83
C LEU A 4 -0.58 6.10 7.49
N THR A 5 0.24 7.12 7.15
CA THR A 5 0.11 8.00 5.99
C THR A 5 1.33 7.98 5.08
N PHE A 6 1.13 7.95 3.75
CA PHE A 6 2.17 7.68 2.74
C PHE A 6 2.00 8.43 1.43
N SER A 7 3.09 8.89 0.81
CA SER A 7 3.13 9.61 -0.48
C SER A 7 3.71 8.73 -1.61
N GLN A 8 3.11 8.79 -2.81
CA GLN A 8 3.70 8.26 -4.05
C GLN A 8 3.98 9.44 -4.99
N ASN A 9 5.23 9.59 -5.47
CA ASN A 9 5.63 10.62 -6.43
C ASN A 9 6.33 9.93 -7.62
N ASP A 10 5.77 10.10 -8.83
CA ASP A 10 6.50 9.91 -10.08
C ASP A 10 7.33 11.17 -10.36
N GLU A 11 8.64 11.11 -10.11
CA GLU A 11 9.71 11.66 -10.96
C GLU A 11 11.07 11.68 -10.24
N LYS A 12 12.08 11.13 -10.93
CA LYS A 12 13.50 11.13 -10.55
C LYS A 12 14.07 12.53 -10.76
N LYS A 13 14.51 13.21 -9.68
CA LYS A 13 15.50 14.29 -9.77
C LYS A 13 16.44 14.29 -8.56
N SER A 14 17.70 13.97 -8.84
CA SER A 14 18.84 14.10 -7.95
C SER A 14 19.13 15.55 -7.62
N LYS A 15 19.34 15.89 -6.34
CA LYS A 15 20.28 16.95 -5.93
C LYS A 15 20.62 16.88 -4.43
N ASP A 16 21.92 16.65 -4.22
CA ASP A 16 22.84 17.23 -3.24
C ASP A 16 22.41 17.38 -1.76
N ASP A 17 23.09 16.59 -0.92
CA ASP A 17 22.99 16.55 0.54
C ASP A 17 23.96 17.59 1.14
N SER A 18 23.42 18.72 1.60
CA SER A 18 24.11 19.58 2.58
C SER A 18 23.24 19.64 3.84
N SER A 19 23.56 18.77 4.80
CA SER A 19 22.80 18.58 6.04
C SER A 19 23.09 19.67 7.06
N ASP A 20 22.24 20.69 7.12
CA ASP A 20 22.04 21.50 8.32
C ASP A 20 21.03 20.78 9.22
N LYS A 21 21.49 20.29 10.37
CA LYS A 21 20.63 19.65 11.39
C LYS A 21 19.70 20.69 12.01
N LYS A 22 18.53 20.89 11.43
CA LYS A 22 17.35 21.36 12.17
C LYS A 22 16.63 20.16 12.77
N GLU A 23 16.46 20.17 14.08
CA GLU A 23 15.61 19.23 14.81
C GLU A 23 14.26 19.10 14.07
N LYS A 24 14.01 17.90 13.50
CA LYS A 24 12.75 17.60 12.82
C LYS A 24 11.67 17.56 13.89
N LYS A 25 10.93 18.66 14.02
CA LYS A 25 9.65 18.68 14.71
C LYS A 25 8.80 17.55 14.12
N GLU A 26 8.33 16.65 14.98
CA GLU A 26 7.50 15.52 14.60
C GLU A 26 6.23 16.07 13.92
N LYS A 27 5.95 15.64 12.69
CA LYS A 27 4.78 16.10 11.94
C LYS A 27 3.53 15.53 12.59
N VAL A 28 2.51 16.36 12.78
CA VAL A 28 1.21 15.90 13.28
C VAL A 28 0.22 15.70 12.13
N TYR A 29 -0.86 14.96 12.37
CA TYR A 29 -1.82 14.59 11.33
C TYR A 29 -2.41 15.81 10.61
N SER A 30 -2.77 16.84 11.38
CA SER A 30 -3.30 18.11 10.85
C SER A 30 -2.31 18.90 9.99
N ASP A 31 -1.00 18.62 10.08
CA ASP A 31 0.00 19.23 9.21
C ASP A 31 0.01 18.60 7.81
N LEU A 32 -0.49 17.35 7.69
CA LEU A 32 -0.54 16.60 6.44
C LEU A 32 -1.93 16.64 5.81
N ILE A 33 -2.97 16.42 6.62
CA ILE A 33 -4.37 16.40 6.21
C ILE A 33 -5.03 17.65 6.81
N ASN A 34 -5.08 18.71 6.03
CA ASN A 34 -5.64 20.01 6.41
C ASN A 34 -7.03 20.21 5.74
N GLU A 35 -7.61 21.40 5.90
CA GLU A 35 -8.91 21.74 5.30
C GLU A 35 -8.91 21.72 3.75
N ASP A 36 -7.73 21.80 3.13
CA ASP A 36 -7.57 21.74 1.67
C ASP A 36 -7.56 20.29 1.15
N ALA A 37 -7.55 19.29 2.04
CA ALA A 37 -7.52 17.88 1.65
C ALA A 37 -8.84 17.43 1.00
N ILE A 38 -8.74 16.86 -0.19
CA ILE A 38 -9.86 16.17 -0.83
C ILE A 38 -9.80 14.70 -0.45
N THR A 39 -10.78 14.23 0.32
CA THR A 39 -10.83 12.86 0.85
C THR A 39 -11.78 11.98 0.04
N ASP A 40 -11.29 10.85 -0.43
CA ASP A 40 -12.09 9.72 -0.91
C ASP A 40 -12.21 8.68 0.21
N ASN A 41 -13.44 8.29 0.55
CA ASN A 41 -13.72 7.39 1.67
C ASN A 41 -13.96 5.98 1.13
N GLY A 42 -13.33 4.97 1.76
CA GLY A 42 -13.39 3.60 1.25
C GLY A 42 -12.96 2.54 2.25
N LEU A 43 -12.30 1.49 1.75
CA LEU A 43 -11.68 0.48 2.63
C LEU A 43 -10.67 1.13 3.60
N PHE A 44 -9.98 2.15 3.10
CA PHE A 44 -9.21 3.13 3.84
C PHE A 44 -9.47 4.48 3.18
N ASP A 45 -9.30 5.56 3.94
CA ASP A 45 -9.47 6.90 3.40
C ASP A 45 -8.22 7.27 2.58
N VAL A 46 -8.43 7.98 1.47
CA VAL A 46 -7.36 8.48 0.62
C VAL A 46 -7.51 9.99 0.52
N HIS A 47 -6.53 10.72 1.02
CA HIS A 47 -6.51 12.17 0.97
C HIS A 47 -5.59 12.65 -0.14
N LYS A 48 -6.07 13.60 -0.94
CA LYS A 48 -5.27 14.35 -1.89
C LYS A 48 -5.04 15.75 -1.34
N VAL A 49 -3.77 16.13 -1.19
CA VAL A 49 -3.34 17.50 -0.85
C VAL A 49 -2.31 17.93 -1.88
N ASP A 50 -2.62 18.99 -2.61
CA ASP A 50 -1.90 19.37 -3.83
C ASP A 50 -1.79 18.17 -4.80
N ASP A 51 -0.56 17.76 -5.12
CA ASP A 51 -0.26 16.62 -6.00
C ASP A 51 0.13 15.35 -5.24
N LYS A 52 -0.01 15.34 -3.90
CA LYS A 52 0.31 14.19 -3.06
C LYS A 52 -0.94 13.44 -2.64
N TYR A 53 -0.82 12.13 -2.69
CA TYR A 53 -1.82 11.21 -2.13
C TYR A 53 -1.32 10.70 -0.79
N TYR A 54 -2.24 10.56 0.15
CA TYR A 54 -2.02 10.11 1.51
C TYR A 54 -3.05 9.04 1.84
N TYR A 55 -2.59 7.82 2.06
CA TYR A 55 -3.45 6.69 2.44
C TYR A 55 -3.61 6.64 3.95
N GLU A 56 -4.81 6.47 4.46
CA GLU A 56 -5.10 6.35 5.89
C GLU A 56 -5.39 4.88 6.25
N ILE A 57 -4.35 4.10 6.55
CA ILE A 57 -4.51 2.66 6.80
C ILE A 57 -4.62 2.41 8.30
N ASN A 58 -5.74 1.83 8.72
CA ASN A 58 -5.94 1.37 10.09
C ASN A 58 -5.10 0.13 10.39
N ASP A 59 -4.49 0.06 11.57
CA ASP A 59 -3.73 -1.13 12.02
C ASP A 59 -4.49 -2.44 11.84
N THR A 60 -5.82 -2.42 12.03
CA THR A 60 -6.64 -3.63 11.91
C THR A 60 -6.65 -4.20 10.49
N LEU A 61 -6.36 -3.41 9.47
CA LEU A 61 -6.26 -3.80 8.06
C LEU A 61 -4.87 -4.31 7.69
N LEU A 62 -3.85 -4.05 8.51
CA LEU A 62 -2.49 -4.53 8.24
C LEU A 62 -2.43 -6.05 8.40
N GLY A 63 -1.70 -6.70 7.48
CA GLY A 63 -1.58 -8.15 7.40
C GLY A 63 -2.83 -8.86 6.88
N ARG A 64 -3.89 -8.13 6.48
CA ARG A 64 -5.05 -8.74 5.82
C ARG A 64 -4.78 -8.93 4.33
N ASP A 65 -5.13 -10.11 3.83
CA ASP A 65 -5.07 -10.42 2.40
C ASP A 65 -6.26 -9.78 1.69
N MET A 66 -5.97 -9.00 0.65
CA MET A 66 -6.94 -8.23 -0.13
C MET A 66 -6.87 -8.64 -1.60
N LEU A 67 -8.00 -9.07 -2.18
CA LEU A 67 -8.08 -9.39 -3.59
C LEU A 67 -8.25 -8.10 -4.42
N MET A 68 -7.26 -7.79 -5.25
CA MET A 68 -7.35 -6.73 -6.26
C MET A 68 -7.72 -7.32 -7.61
N VAL A 69 -8.88 -6.91 -8.14
CA VAL A 69 -9.37 -7.33 -9.47
C VAL A 69 -9.33 -6.13 -10.42
N THR A 70 -8.53 -6.21 -11.47
CA THR A 70 -8.52 -5.17 -12.53
C THR A 70 -9.53 -5.55 -13.61
N ARG A 71 -10.49 -4.66 -13.87
CA ARG A 71 -11.55 -4.85 -14.88
C ARG A 71 -11.56 -3.70 -15.89
N VAL A 72 -11.80 -4.02 -17.16
CA VAL A 72 -12.03 -3.01 -18.18
C VAL A 72 -13.48 -2.54 -18.10
N VAL A 73 -13.70 -1.25 -17.90
CA VAL A 73 -15.04 -0.66 -17.70
C VAL A 73 -15.71 -0.20 -19.00
N ASN A 74 -14.95 0.01 -20.08
CA ASN A 74 -15.51 0.35 -21.40
C ASN A 74 -14.54 -0.05 -22.52
N LEU A 75 -15.04 -0.78 -23.51
CA LEU A 75 -14.35 -1.12 -24.76
C LEU A 75 -15.23 -0.71 -25.93
N SER A 76 -14.63 -0.27 -27.03
CA SER A 76 -15.31 -0.13 -28.33
C SER A 76 -16.07 -1.43 -28.64
N LYS A 77 -17.30 -1.31 -29.18
CA LYS A 77 -18.34 -2.38 -29.31
C LYS A 77 -17.92 -3.72 -29.96
N GLU A 78 -16.68 -3.88 -30.40
CA GLU A 78 -16.21 -4.99 -31.25
C GLU A 78 -15.44 -6.08 -30.50
N ILE A 79 -15.15 -5.95 -29.19
CA ILE A 79 -14.43 -6.97 -28.41
C ILE A 79 -15.39 -7.73 -27.45
N PRO A 80 -15.45 -9.07 -27.50
CA PRO A 80 -16.35 -9.86 -26.65
C PRO A 80 -16.17 -9.66 -25.14
N ILE A 81 -17.30 -9.55 -24.41
CA ILE A 81 -17.39 -9.25 -22.96
C ILE A 81 -16.75 -10.34 -22.05
N ASN A 82 -16.42 -11.52 -22.60
CA ASN A 82 -15.92 -12.66 -21.83
C ASN A 82 -14.40 -12.63 -21.49
N ARG A 83 -13.70 -11.54 -21.81
CA ARG A 83 -12.24 -11.35 -21.58
C ARG A 83 -11.91 -10.13 -20.70
N HIS A 84 -12.80 -9.73 -19.78
CA HIS A 84 -12.77 -8.41 -19.12
C HIS A 84 -11.99 -8.33 -17.80
N LYS A 85 -11.57 -9.47 -17.24
CA LYS A 85 -10.63 -9.54 -16.11
C LYS A 85 -9.21 -9.51 -16.68
N MET A 86 -8.50 -8.40 -16.47
CA MET A 86 -7.12 -8.25 -16.98
C MET A 86 -6.10 -8.87 -16.03
N SER A 87 -6.28 -8.69 -14.73
CA SER A 87 -5.39 -9.23 -13.71
C SER A 87 -6.13 -9.41 -12.39
N GLU A 88 -5.74 -10.43 -11.66
CA GLU A 88 -6.07 -10.65 -10.26
C GLU A 88 -4.80 -10.88 -9.48
N GLN A 89 -4.66 -10.18 -8.38
CA GLN A 89 -3.55 -10.32 -7.46
C GLN A 89 -4.08 -10.19 -6.04
N VAL A 90 -3.45 -10.89 -5.11
CA VAL A 90 -3.75 -10.77 -3.70
C VAL A 90 -2.66 -9.90 -3.10
N LEU A 91 -3.06 -8.85 -2.40
CA LEU A 91 -2.16 -7.86 -1.83
C LEU A 91 -2.31 -7.83 -0.31
N SER A 92 -1.20 -7.60 0.38
CA SER A 92 -1.19 -7.40 1.84
C SER A 92 -0.35 -6.17 2.20
N TRP A 93 -0.92 -5.31 3.02
CA TRP A 93 -0.23 -4.16 3.60
C TRP A 93 0.46 -4.59 4.89
N GLN A 94 1.79 -4.52 4.96
CA GLN A 94 2.58 -4.97 6.11
C GLN A 94 3.44 -3.86 6.69
N ARG A 95 3.44 -3.70 8.01
CA ARG A 95 4.35 -2.77 8.68
C ARG A 95 5.74 -3.37 8.78
N PHE A 96 6.76 -2.60 8.39
CA PHE A 96 8.17 -2.97 8.55
C PHE A 96 8.98 -1.74 8.92
N ASN A 97 9.44 -1.67 10.17
CA ASN A 97 10.09 -0.50 10.76
C ASN A 97 9.22 0.76 10.56
N ASP A 98 9.79 1.80 9.95
CA ASP A 98 9.14 3.08 9.66
C ASP A 98 8.43 3.11 8.29
N ASN A 99 8.15 1.94 7.71
CA ASN A 99 7.51 1.82 6.41
C ASN A 99 6.28 0.91 6.46
N ILE A 100 5.40 1.11 5.49
CA ILE A 100 4.40 0.14 5.08
C ILE A 100 4.81 -0.43 3.72
N LEU A 101 4.81 -1.75 3.66
CA LEU A 101 5.11 -2.53 2.48
C LEU A 101 3.79 -2.99 1.88
N LEU A 102 3.66 -2.83 0.57
CA LEU A 102 2.64 -3.53 -0.20
C LEU A 102 3.28 -4.77 -0.81
N LYS A 103 2.79 -5.94 -0.44
CA LYS A 103 3.30 -7.22 -0.92
C LYS A 103 2.27 -7.93 -1.76
N GLU A 104 2.72 -8.62 -2.79
CA GLU A 104 1.88 -9.56 -3.55
C GLU A 104 1.96 -10.95 -2.90
N ILE A 105 0.82 -11.48 -2.52
CA ILE A 105 0.68 -12.78 -1.86
C ILE A 105 0.47 -13.84 -2.94
N SER A 106 1.38 -14.81 -2.99
CA SER A 106 1.25 -15.96 -3.90
C SER A 106 0.72 -17.17 -3.15
N TYR A 107 -0.49 -17.60 -3.47
CA TYR A 107 -1.03 -18.89 -2.99
C TYR A 107 -0.60 -20.09 -3.87
N SER A 108 0.44 -19.94 -4.70
CA SER A 108 0.96 -21.03 -5.55
C SER A 108 1.37 -22.29 -4.76
N ASN A 109 1.56 -22.18 -3.44
CA ASN A 109 1.87 -23.28 -2.54
C ASN A 109 0.65 -23.81 -1.75
N TYR A 110 -0.57 -23.73 -2.31
CA TYR A 110 -1.69 -24.50 -1.77
C TYR A 110 -1.63 -25.96 -2.27
N ALA A 111 -0.75 -26.77 -1.67
CA ALA A 111 -0.77 -28.22 -1.79
C ALA A 111 -0.63 -28.87 -0.41
N SER A 112 -1.79 -29.27 0.14
CA SER A 112 -1.99 -30.17 1.29
C SER A 112 -1.51 -29.68 2.66
N ASP A 113 -2.46 -29.27 3.50
CA ASP A 113 -2.32 -28.92 4.93
C ASP A 113 -1.88 -30.11 5.84
N SER A 114 -0.97 -30.98 5.39
CA SER A 114 -0.65 -32.23 6.11
C SER A 114 0.82 -32.62 6.20
N LEU A 115 1.79 -31.77 5.85
CA LEU A 115 3.22 -32.13 5.95
C LEU A 115 4.04 -31.18 6.85
N PRO A 116 5.02 -31.70 7.64
CA PRO A 116 5.95 -30.92 8.47
C PRO A 116 6.86 -29.91 7.72
N ILE A 117 6.59 -29.68 6.42
CA ILE A 117 7.44 -28.96 5.46
C ILE A 117 6.88 -27.54 5.20
N LYS A 118 5.72 -27.18 5.77
CA LYS A 118 5.04 -25.88 5.57
C LYS A 118 5.94 -24.68 5.82
N GLU A 119 6.73 -24.71 6.90
CA GLU A 119 7.63 -23.61 7.26
C GLU A 119 8.80 -23.47 6.28
N ALA A 120 9.37 -24.60 5.82
CA ALA A 120 10.44 -24.59 4.82
C ALA A 120 9.96 -24.10 3.44
N VAL A 121 8.74 -24.46 3.04
CA VAL A 121 8.13 -24.04 1.76
C VAL A 121 7.67 -22.58 1.82
N SER A 122 7.15 -22.11 2.95
CA SER A 122 6.81 -20.70 3.15
C SER A 122 8.05 -19.80 3.17
N ASN A 123 9.17 -20.27 3.75
CA ASN A 123 10.43 -19.52 3.73
C ASN A 123 11.10 -19.51 2.35
N ALA A 124 10.78 -20.48 1.48
CA ALA A 124 11.28 -20.54 0.11
C ALA A 124 10.46 -19.65 -0.86
N ASN A 125 9.17 -19.43 -0.57
CA ASN A 125 8.32 -18.51 -1.33
C ASN A 125 8.37 -17.11 -0.74
N PHE A 126 9.25 -16.27 -1.27
CA PHE A 126 9.33 -14.87 -0.89
C PHE A 126 8.22 -14.07 -1.60
N GLU A 127 7.23 -13.60 -0.85
CA GLU A 127 6.22 -12.67 -1.36
C GLU A 127 6.90 -11.35 -1.79
N PRO A 128 6.86 -10.97 -3.08
CA PRO A 128 7.56 -9.79 -3.54
C PRO A 128 6.96 -8.53 -2.93
N ILE A 129 7.84 -7.63 -2.47
CA ILE A 129 7.46 -6.26 -2.09
C ILE A 129 7.31 -5.48 -3.39
N ILE A 130 6.07 -5.15 -3.74
CA ILE A 130 5.76 -4.40 -4.97
C ILE A 130 5.82 -2.88 -4.75
N ALA A 131 5.66 -2.43 -3.51
CA ALA A 131 5.89 -1.04 -3.13
C ALA A 131 6.29 -0.92 -1.65
N SER A 132 7.01 0.15 -1.32
CA SER A 132 7.36 0.53 0.05
C SER A 132 7.09 2.00 0.24
N PHE A 133 6.44 2.33 1.34
CA PHE A 133 6.00 3.68 1.64
C PHE A 133 6.46 4.09 3.04
N LYS A 134 6.97 5.31 3.20
CA LYS A 134 7.43 5.84 4.48
C LYS A 134 6.31 6.42 5.34
N ILE A 135 6.25 6.02 6.61
CA ILE A 135 5.23 6.49 7.55
C ILE A 135 5.46 7.98 7.82
N GLU A 136 4.54 8.83 7.38
CA GLU A 136 4.64 10.29 7.59
C GLU A 136 4.12 10.72 8.96
N VAL A 137 3.06 10.08 9.46
CA VAL A 137 2.50 10.32 10.79
C VAL A 137 1.94 9.03 11.37
N THR A 138 1.91 8.95 12.69
CA THR A 138 1.16 7.94 13.43
C THR A 138 0.17 8.60 14.36
N ASN A 139 -1.12 8.60 14.01
CA ASN A 139 -2.16 9.11 14.91
C ASN A 139 -2.58 8.00 15.87
N LYS A 140 -2.74 8.31 17.16
CA LYS A 140 -3.39 7.42 18.13
C LYS A 140 -4.82 7.92 18.31
N GLY A 141 -5.74 7.42 17.50
CA GLY A 141 -7.17 7.49 17.82
C GLY A 141 -7.47 6.74 19.12
#